data_AF-A0A945PDE4-F1
#
_entry.id   AF-A0A945PDE4-F1
#
_cell.length_a   1.000
_cell.length_b   1.000
_cell.length_c   1.000
_cell.angle_alpha   90.00
_cell.angle_beta   90.00
_cell.angle_gamma   90.00
#
_symmetry.space_group_name_H-M   'P 1'
#
loop_
_entity.id
_entity.type
_entity.pdbx_description
1 polymer ?
#
loop_
_entity_poly.entity_id
_entity_poly.type
_entity_poly.pdbx_seq_one_letter_code
_entity_poly.pdbx_strand_id
1 'polypeptide(L)' 'MELVTASLTHRQREALLLYFVHGKTQEEVAEIMGINRRVVSQHLFGIRRNGRQVGGAVPRLRRLCRQHGITADV' A
#
# COMPACT_ATOMS: atom_id res chain seq x y z
N MET A 1 -10.71 -1.68 -10.92
CA MET A 1 -10.34 -2.20 -9.58
C MET A 1 -9.51 -3.49 -9.66
N GLU A 2 -9.78 -4.40 -10.59
CA GLU A 2 -9.17 -5.74 -10.64
C GLU A 2 -7.63 -5.75 -10.82
N LEU A 3 -7.09 -4.85 -11.67
CA LEU A 3 -5.64 -4.70 -11.89
C LEU A 3 -4.87 -4.26 -10.62
N VAL A 4 -5.48 -3.34 -9.85
CA VAL A 4 -4.94 -2.84 -8.58
C VAL A 4 -4.89 -3.97 -7.55
N THR A 5 -5.92 -4.81 -7.51
CA THR A 5 -6.02 -5.92 -6.56
C THR A 5 -5.13 -7.11 -6.90
N ALA A 6 -4.87 -7.39 -8.18
CA ALA A 6 -4.01 -8.51 -8.60
C ALA A 6 -2.50 -8.22 -8.41
N SER A 7 -2.09 -6.96 -8.43
CA SER A 7 -0.67 -6.56 -8.35
C SER A 7 -0.11 -6.46 -6.91
N LEU A 8 -0.99 -6.48 -5.92
CA LEU A 8 -0.67 -6.34 -4.50
C LEU A 8 -0.77 -7.68 -3.78
N THR A 9 0.09 -7.89 -2.76
CA THR A 9 -0.13 -9.03 -1.86
C THR A 9 -1.43 -8.84 -1.07
N HIS A 10 -2.00 -9.92 -0.55
CA HIS A 10 -3.22 -9.85 0.27
C HIS A 10 -3.11 -8.81 1.40
N ARG A 11 -2.02 -8.84 2.17
CA ARG A 11 -1.76 -7.90 3.27
C ARG A 11 -1.57 -6.46 2.80
N GLN A 12 -0.94 -6.24 1.64
CA GLN A 12 -0.81 -4.90 1.05
C GLN A 12 -2.16 -4.34 0.63
N ARG A 13 -2.99 -5.17 -0.01
CA ARG A 13 -4.34 -4.81 -0.45
C ARG A 13 -5.23 -4.48 0.75
N GLU A 14 -5.22 -5.34 1.76
CA GLU A 14 -5.99 -5.16 3.00
C GLU A 14 -5.64 -3.84 3.69
N ALA A 15 -4.35 -3.60 3.97
CA ALA A 15 -3.89 -2.35 4.58
C ALA A 15 -4.26 -1.12 3.74
N LEU A 16 -4.11 -1.20 2.41
CA LEU A 16 -4.42 -0.11 1.50
C LEU A 16 -5.91 0.24 1.47
N LEU A 17 -6.79 -0.77 1.43
CA LEU A 17 -8.24 -0.56 1.44
C LEU A 17 -8.69 0.05 2.77
N LEU A 18 -8.24 -0.48 3.91
CA LEU A 18 -8.58 0.07 5.22
C LEU A 18 -8.13 1.53 5.35
N TYR A 19 -6.89 1.84 4.95
CA TYR A 19 -6.32 3.18 5.10
C TYR A 19 -6.92 4.20 4.11
N PHE A 20 -6.88 3.93 2.80
CA PHE A 20 -7.25 4.92 1.78
C PHE A 20 -8.73 4.90 1.39
N VAL A 21 -9.39 3.74 1.47
CA VAL A 21 -10.80 3.61 1.05
C VAL A 21 -11.74 3.74 2.24
N HIS A 22 -11.41 3.14 3.38
CA HIS A 22 -12.22 3.20 4.60
C HIS A 22 -11.79 4.29 5.58
N GLY A 23 -10.78 5.10 5.24
CA GLY A 23 -10.35 6.25 6.02
C GLY A 23 -9.77 5.92 7.40
N LYS A 24 -9.29 4.69 7.62
CA LYS A 24 -8.69 4.28 8.89
C LYS A 24 -7.30 4.84 9.08
N THR A 25 -6.95 5.16 10.32
CA THR A 25 -5.57 5.48 10.71
C THR A 25 -4.70 4.22 10.66
N GLN A 26 -3.37 4.36 10.60
CA GLN A 26 -2.48 3.18 10.63
C GLN A 26 -2.58 2.39 11.94
N GLU A 27 -3.01 3.04 13.03
CA GLU A 27 -3.22 2.42 14.34
C GLU A 27 -4.48 1.56 14.35
N GLU A 28 -5.62 2.09 13.88
CA GLU A 28 -6.83 1.28 13.68
C GLU A 28 -6.61 0.13 12.69
N VAL A 29 -5.86 0.36 11.61
CA VAL A 29 -5.49 -0.72 10.65
C VAL A 29 -4.67 -1.80 11.34
N ALA A 30 -3.76 -1.41 12.24
CA ALA A 30 -2.92 -2.34 13.00
C ALA A 30 -3.76 -3.21 13.93
N GLU A 31 -4.72 -2.59 14.64
CA GLU A 31 -5.69 -3.27 15.50
C GLU A 31 -6.55 -4.25 14.69
N ILE A 32 -7.13 -3.81 13.57
CA ILE A 32 -7.98 -4.64 12.71
C ILE A 32 -7.20 -5.83 12.13
N MET A 33 -5.97 -5.60 11.65
CA MET A 33 -5.15 -6.63 11.01
C MET A 33 -4.41 -7.54 12.00
N GLY A 34 -4.43 -7.22 13.31
CA GLY A 34 -3.72 -7.95 14.36
C GLY A 34 -2.20 -7.90 14.23
N ILE A 35 -1.64 -6.78 13.74
CA ILE A 35 -0.20 -6.61 13.50
C ILE A 35 0.31 -5.27 14.06
N ASN A 36 1.62 -5.09 14.14
CA ASN A 36 2.19 -3.83 14.61
C ASN A 36 1.97 -2.69 13.59
N ARG A 37 1.66 -1.47 14.06
CA ARG A 37 1.53 -0.24 13.25
C ARG A 37 2.70 -0.02 12.29
N ARG A 38 3.93 -0.33 12.72
CA ARG A 38 5.12 -0.26 11.86
C ARG A 38 5.00 -1.20 10.67
N VAL A 39 4.48 -2.43 10.85
CA VAL A 39 4.28 -3.40 9.76
C VAL A 39 3.19 -2.91 8.81
N VAL A 40 2.12 -2.28 9.31
CA VAL A 40 1.13 -1.59 8.46
C VAL A 40 1.81 -0.54 7.59
N SER A 41 2.65 0.33 8.18
CA SER A 41 3.41 1.33 7.43
C SER A 41 4.26 0.71 6.33
N GLN A 42 4.90 -0.44 6.59
CA GLN A 42 5.68 -1.18 5.60
C GLN A 42 4.81 -1.79 4.50
N HIS A 43 3.62 -2.31 4.82
CA HIS A 43 2.67 -2.77 3.81
C HIS A 43 2.21 -1.63 2.91
N LEU A 44 1.94 -0.44 3.46
CA LEU A 44 1.51 0.73 2.69
C LEU A 44 2.63 1.33 1.85
N PHE A 45 3.78 1.63 2.47
CA PHE A 45 4.80 2.49 1.89
C PHE A 45 6.11 1.77 1.57
N GLY A 46 6.32 0.56 2.11
CA GLY A 46 7.56 -0.19 1.97
C GLY A 46 8.62 0.23 2.99
N ILE A 47 9.85 -0.24 2.80
CA ILE A 47 11.01 0.09 3.64
C ILE A 47 12.18 0.58 2.80
N ARG A 48 13.12 1.27 3.44
CA ARG A 48 14.46 1.49 2.87
C ARG A 48 15.39 0.35 3.25
N ARG A 49 16.04 -0.25 2.26
CA ARG A 49 17.10 -1.26 2.44
C ARG A 49 18.27 -0.90 1.54
N ASN A 50 19.46 -0.73 2.12
CA ASN A 50 20.67 -0.32 1.40
C ASN A 50 20.45 0.92 0.51
N GLY A 51 19.76 1.93 1.04
CA GLY A 51 19.42 3.17 0.32
C GLY A 51 18.29 3.05 -0.71
N ARG A 52 17.77 1.84 -1.01
CA ARG A 52 16.70 1.63 -2.00
C ARG A 52 15.33 1.45 -1.33
N GLN A 53 14.28 1.99 -1.97
CA GLN A 53 12.90 1.72 -1.56
C GLN A 53 12.49 0.31 -2.01
N VAL A 54 12.02 -0.50 -1.07
CA VAL A 54 11.63 -1.90 -1.32
C VAL A 54 10.21 -2.14 -0.81
N GLY A 55 9.37 -2.72 -1.66
CA GLY A 55 8.00 -3.09 -1.32
C GLY A 55 7.04 -1.90 -1.20
N GLY A 56 5.93 -2.12 -0.48
CA GLY A 56 4.85 -1.15 -0.30
C GLY A 56 3.80 -1.20 -1.40
N ALA A 57 2.54 -1.04 -0.99
CA ALA A 57 1.41 -0.96 -1.90
C ALA A 57 1.46 0.32 -2.75
N VAL A 58 1.74 1.47 -2.14
CA VAL A 58 1.74 2.77 -2.83
C VAL A 58 2.81 2.84 -3.94
N PRO A 59 4.10 2.49 -3.70
CA PRO A 59 5.09 2.47 -4.78
C PRO A 59 4.74 1.51 -5.93
N ARG A 60 4.13 0.36 -5.62
CA ARG A 60 3.66 -0.61 -6.62
C ARG A 60 2.55 -0.02 -7.49
N LEU A 61 1.53 0.57 -6.87
CA LEU A 61 0.44 1.20 -7.63
C LEU A 61 0.92 2.38 -8.46
N ARG A 62 1.80 3.23 -7.91
CA ARG A 62 2.41 4.32 -8.70
C ARG A 62 3.16 3.81 -9.92
N ARG A 63 3.88 2.68 -9.79
CA ARG A 63 4.57 2.05 -10.93
C ARG A 63 3.57 1.53 -11.96
N LEU A 64 2.51 0.86 -11.50
CA LEU A 64 1.48 0.32 -12.37
C LEU A 64 0.75 1.42 -13.14
N CYS A 65 0.34 2.50 -12.46
CA CYS A 65 -0.28 3.65 -13.12
C CYS A 65 0.60 4.20 -14.25
N ARG A 66 1.91 4.40 -13.99
CA ARG A 66 2.86 4.84 -15.02
C ARG A 66 2.96 3.87 -16.19
N GLN A 67 2.97 2.56 -15.94
CA GLN A 67 3.05 1.53 -16.99
C GLN A 67 1.81 1.52 -17.89
N HIS A 68 0.66 1.94 -17.37
CA HIS A 68 -0.60 2.02 -18.10
C HIS A 68 -0.94 3.43 -18.60
N GLY A 69 -0.01 4.39 -18.49
CA GLY A 69 -0.27 5.78 -18.89
C GLY A 69 -1.30 6.51 -18.01
N ILE A 70 -1.64 5.94 -16.85
CA ILE A 70 -2.56 6.57 -15.89
C ILE A 70 -1.75 7.62 -15.13
N THR A 71 -2.09 8.89 -15.35
CA THR A 71 -1.57 10.02 -14.59
C THR A 71 -2.65 10.50 -13.64
N ALA A 72 -2.23 11.01 -12.47
CA ALA A 72 -3.14 11.75 -11.61
C ALA A 72 -3.02 13.20 -12.01
N ASP A 73 -4.09 13.78 -12.53
CA ASP A 73 -4.19 15.23 -12.70
C ASP A 73 -4.20 15.83 -11.28
N VAL A 74 -3.13 16.56 -10.94
CA VAL A 74 -3.00 17.33 -9.69
C VAL A 74 -3.32 18.78 -9.96
#